data_AF-A0A6N6NSI2-F1
#
_entry.id   AF-A0A6N6NSI2-F1
#
_cell.length_a   1.000
_cell.length_b   1.000
_cell.length_c   1.000
_cell.angle_alpha   90.00
_cell.angle_beta   90.00
_cell.angle_gamma   90.00
#
_symmetry.space_group_name_H-M   'P 1'
#
loop_
_entity.id
_entity.type
_entity.pdbx_description
1 polymer ?
#
loop_
_entity_poly.entity_id
_entity_poly.type
_entity_poly.pdbx_seq_one_letter_code
_entity_poly.pdbx_strand_id
1 'polypeptide(L)'
;MSVGSAVQPDAKGTGEQVEQAGSSDNFERAVAEHVAASDGKPALRSSDEALKAQDEKQLVLKRILAAHEAFFDVHRDYEFAGRSFPGFAEFHSFGEQYVLVKRAKLWEANSHEYLFFTYAETFDEAQLDKWVRFMKERGLEKVTSEPNHMSSGLALVVIADNCTEGAKRAVRRVRFRKNFALGFRGWADLRVIVADLSTRCVYANAAGKQVASTIEANLRLA
;
A
#
# COMPACT_ATOMS: atom_id res chain seq x y z
N MET A 1 -40.78 -21.62 82.77
CA MET A 1 -40.08 -20.36 83.10
C MET A 1 -38.92 -20.69 84.02
N SER A 2 -37.69 -20.64 83.52
CA SER A 2 -36.47 -20.40 84.32
C SER A 2 -35.24 -20.44 83.42
N VAL A 3 -34.59 -19.27 83.33
CA VAL A 3 -33.15 -18.98 83.38
C VAL A 3 -32.19 -19.81 82.53
N GLY A 4 -31.48 -19.12 81.62
CA GLY A 4 -30.28 -19.63 80.96
C GLY A 4 -29.01 -19.45 81.80
N SER A 5 -27.90 -19.98 81.30
CA SER A 5 -26.59 -19.32 81.43
C SER A 5 -25.59 -19.94 80.46
N ALA A 6 -24.66 -19.09 80.03
CA ALA A 6 -23.59 -19.34 79.09
C ALA A 6 -22.46 -20.22 79.66
N VAL A 7 -21.58 -20.69 78.76
CA VAL A 7 -20.09 -20.65 78.82
C VAL A 7 -19.49 -21.73 77.89
N GLN A 8 -18.58 -21.32 77.01
CA GLN A 8 -17.62 -22.12 76.20
C GLN A 8 -16.41 -22.59 77.07
N PRO A 9 -15.41 -23.40 76.60
CA PRO A 9 -15.23 -24.18 75.37
C PRO A 9 -14.65 -25.61 75.62
N ASP A 10 -14.27 -26.29 74.52
CA ASP A 10 -13.06 -27.12 74.33
C ASP A 10 -13.21 -28.58 73.81
N ALA A 11 -12.62 -28.77 72.62
CA ALA A 11 -11.85 -29.90 72.09
C ALA A 11 -12.44 -31.32 72.02
N LYS A 12 -12.64 -31.85 70.79
CA LYS A 12 -11.74 -32.80 70.07
C LYS A 12 -12.41 -33.31 68.78
N GLY A 13 -11.58 -33.71 67.81
CA GLY A 13 -11.93 -34.12 66.43
C GLY A 13 -12.93 -35.29 66.31
N THR A 14 -13.42 -35.63 65.12
CA THR A 14 -12.70 -36.39 64.09
C THR A 14 -13.62 -36.58 62.87
N GLY A 15 -13.12 -36.48 61.62
CA GLY A 15 -13.70 -37.03 60.36
C GLY A 15 -15.07 -36.46 59.95
N GLU A 16 -15.46 -36.26 58.70
CA GLU A 16 -15.13 -36.86 57.41
C GLU A 16 -15.55 -35.84 56.33
N GLN A 17 -14.70 -35.63 55.33
CA GLN A 17 -15.02 -34.83 54.14
C GLN A 17 -15.66 -35.72 53.08
N VAL A 18 -16.79 -35.28 52.54
CA VAL A 18 -17.34 -35.75 51.27
C VAL A 18 -16.82 -34.80 50.19
N GLU A 19 -15.94 -35.28 49.33
CA GLU A 19 -15.45 -34.53 48.18
C GLU A 19 -15.96 -35.16 46.88
N GLN A 20 -16.66 -34.36 46.09
CA GLN A 20 -17.18 -34.65 44.76
C GLN A 20 -16.02 -34.65 43.75
N ALA A 21 -15.96 -35.66 42.88
CA ALA A 21 -15.11 -35.65 41.69
C ALA A 21 -15.94 -35.97 40.44
N GLY A 22 -15.86 -35.09 39.43
CA GLY A 22 -16.28 -35.38 38.06
C GLY A 22 -17.02 -34.25 37.36
N SER A 23 -16.29 -33.30 36.74
CA SER A 23 -16.86 -32.50 35.63
C SER A 23 -15.90 -31.59 34.83
N SER A 24 -14.58 -31.56 35.09
CA SER A 24 -13.68 -30.60 34.39
C SER A 24 -13.01 -31.15 33.13
N ASP A 25 -12.72 -32.45 33.06
CA ASP A 25 -11.71 -32.93 32.10
C ASP A 25 -12.24 -33.18 30.68
N ASN A 26 -13.56 -33.27 30.49
CA ASN A 26 -14.15 -33.51 29.16
C ASN A 26 -14.44 -32.21 28.38
N PHE A 27 -14.45 -31.05 29.04
CA PHE A 27 -14.70 -29.78 28.36
C PHE A 27 -13.42 -29.20 27.76
N GLU A 28 -12.29 -29.34 28.45
CA GLU A 28 -11.00 -28.84 27.95
C GLU A 28 -10.50 -29.58 26.71
N ARG A 29 -10.83 -30.88 26.60
CA ARG A 29 -10.39 -31.71 25.47
C ARG A 29 -11.13 -31.40 24.18
N ALA A 30 -12.40 -30.99 24.25
CA ALA A 30 -13.21 -30.60 23.09
C ALA A 30 -12.86 -29.18 22.59
N VAL A 31 -12.42 -28.29 23.47
CA VAL A 31 -11.94 -26.94 23.08
C VAL A 31 -10.55 -27.03 22.44
N ALA A 32 -9.70 -27.96 22.88
CA ALA A 32 -8.37 -28.16 22.30
C ALA A 32 -8.38 -28.69 20.86
N GLU A 33 -9.34 -29.54 20.49
CA GLU A 33 -9.43 -30.07 19.11
C GLU A 33 -10.07 -29.08 18.12
N HIS A 34 -10.92 -28.14 18.56
CA HIS A 34 -11.54 -27.16 17.66
C HIS A 34 -10.64 -25.95 17.35
N VAL A 35 -9.69 -25.62 18.24
CA VAL A 35 -8.72 -24.51 18.04
C VAL A 35 -7.56 -24.91 17.10
N ALA A 36 -7.39 -26.20 16.81
CA ALA A 36 -6.36 -26.67 15.88
C ALA A 36 -6.72 -26.52 14.38
N ALA A 37 -7.89 -25.95 14.05
CA ALA A 37 -8.43 -25.90 12.69
C ALA A 37 -8.77 -24.50 12.16
N SER A 38 -8.06 -23.44 12.57
CA SER A 38 -7.89 -22.27 11.70
C SER A 38 -6.77 -21.39 12.24
N ASP A 39 -5.56 -21.55 11.72
CA ASP A 39 -4.60 -20.46 11.67
C ASP A 39 -3.53 -20.85 10.65
N GLY A 40 -3.84 -20.54 9.38
CA GLY A 40 -2.85 -20.46 8.32
C GLY A 40 -1.89 -19.31 8.64
N LYS A 41 -1.00 -19.53 9.59
CA LYS A 41 0.12 -18.65 9.90
C LYS A 41 0.93 -18.49 8.60
N PRO A 42 1.23 -17.26 8.13
CA PRO A 42 2.08 -17.12 6.96
C PRO A 42 3.40 -17.82 7.28
N ALA A 43 3.79 -18.77 6.42
CA ALA A 43 5.09 -19.41 6.56
C ALA A 43 6.16 -18.32 6.59
N LEU A 44 6.93 -18.24 7.67
CA LEU A 44 8.11 -17.37 7.71
C LEU A 44 9.02 -17.82 6.56
N ARG A 45 9.15 -16.98 5.53
CA ARG A 45 10.12 -17.20 4.45
C ARG A 45 11.50 -17.36 5.06
N SER A 46 12.29 -18.27 4.51
CA SER A 46 13.71 -18.39 4.88
C SER A 46 14.44 -17.09 4.55
N SER A 47 15.53 -16.79 5.26
CA SER A 47 16.36 -15.61 5.02
C SER A 47 16.81 -15.50 3.56
N ASP A 48 17.09 -16.64 2.93
CA ASP A 48 17.56 -16.73 1.55
C ASP A 48 16.44 -16.41 0.54
N GLU A 49 15.20 -16.81 0.82
CA GLU A 49 14.04 -16.47 0.00
C GLU A 49 13.67 -15.00 0.10
N ALA A 50 13.75 -14.41 1.30
CA ALA A 50 13.52 -12.99 1.50
C ALA A 50 14.57 -12.14 0.76
N LEU A 51 15.84 -12.56 0.80
CA LEU A 51 16.92 -11.89 0.07
C LEU A 51 16.71 -11.95 -1.45
N LYS A 52 16.38 -13.14 -1.98
CA LYS A 52 16.06 -13.31 -3.41
C LYS A 52 14.87 -12.46 -3.86
N ALA A 53 13.80 -12.41 -3.07
CA ALA A 53 12.63 -11.60 -3.40
C ALA A 53 12.97 -10.10 -3.41
N GLN A 54 13.79 -9.65 -2.47
CA GLN A 54 14.29 -8.28 -2.43
C GLN A 54 15.15 -7.97 -3.67
N ASP A 55 16.06 -8.87 -4.04
CA ASP A 55 16.91 -8.72 -5.23
C ASP A 55 16.07 -8.64 -6.51
N GLU A 56 15.01 -9.45 -6.64
CA GLU A 56 14.11 -9.41 -7.79
C GLU A 56 13.38 -8.06 -7.88
N LYS A 57 12.81 -7.56 -6.77
CA LYS A 57 12.17 -6.23 -6.72
C LYS A 57 13.14 -5.11 -7.11
N GLN A 58 14.38 -5.18 -6.62
CA GLN A 58 15.43 -4.21 -6.97
C GLN A 58 15.82 -4.28 -8.44
N LEU A 59 15.94 -5.48 -9.01
CA LEU A 59 16.24 -5.67 -10.42
C LEU A 59 15.12 -5.12 -11.31
N VAL A 60 13.86 -5.39 -10.98
CA VAL A 60 12.69 -4.87 -11.70
C VAL A 60 12.66 -3.34 -11.64
N LEU A 61 12.86 -2.75 -10.46
CA LEU A 61 12.94 -1.29 -10.32
C LEU A 61 14.06 -0.72 -11.18
N LYS A 62 15.27 -1.30 -11.11
CA LYS A 62 16.44 -0.84 -11.85
C LYS A 62 16.17 -0.80 -13.36
N ARG A 63 15.49 -1.81 -13.90
CA ARG A 63 15.11 -1.88 -15.32
C ARG A 63 14.06 -0.84 -15.69
N ILE A 64 13.02 -0.70 -14.86
CA ILE A 64 11.99 0.32 -15.07
C ILE A 64 12.63 1.71 -15.09
N LEU A 65 13.47 2.04 -14.11
CA LEU A 65 14.15 3.34 -14.04
C LEU A 65 15.04 3.56 -15.26
N ALA A 66 15.86 2.57 -15.65
CA ALA A 66 16.71 2.66 -16.84
C ALA A 66 15.89 2.89 -18.14
N ALA A 67 14.71 2.30 -18.25
CA ALA A 67 13.81 2.54 -19.39
C ALA A 67 13.23 3.97 -19.43
N HIS A 68 13.20 4.68 -18.29
CA HIS A 68 12.73 6.05 -18.19
C HIS A 68 13.85 7.09 -18.31
N GLU A 69 15.12 6.74 -18.04
CA GLU A 69 16.28 7.66 -18.06
C GLU A 69 16.47 8.42 -19.39
N ALA A 70 15.96 7.90 -20.51
CA ALA A 70 16.03 8.59 -21.81
C ALA A 70 15.17 9.87 -21.88
N PHE A 71 14.11 9.95 -21.06
CA PHE A 71 13.13 11.04 -21.12
C PHE A 71 12.81 11.67 -19.76
N PHE A 72 13.09 10.98 -18.66
CA PHE A 72 12.78 11.40 -17.30
C PHE A 72 14.06 11.70 -16.52
N ASP A 73 13.98 12.71 -15.65
CA ASP A 73 14.94 12.89 -14.58
C ASP A 73 14.69 11.83 -13.50
N VAL A 74 15.64 10.92 -13.33
CA VAL A 74 15.53 9.76 -12.44
C VAL A 74 16.34 9.97 -11.17
N HIS A 75 15.68 9.75 -10.03
CA HIS A 75 16.26 9.82 -8.70
C HIS A 75 16.14 8.45 -8.02
N ARG A 76 17.21 8.04 -7.34
CA ARG A 76 17.26 6.84 -6.49
C ARG A 76 17.29 7.30 -5.04
N ASP A 77 16.73 6.50 -4.14
CA ASP A 77 16.66 6.81 -2.71
C ASP A 77 16.09 8.22 -2.44
N TYR A 78 14.93 8.49 -3.03
CA TYR A 78 14.29 9.80 -3.04
C TYR A 78 13.48 10.04 -1.76
N GLU A 79 13.81 11.10 -1.02
CA GLU A 79 13.07 11.52 0.17
C GLU A 79 12.01 12.57 -0.19
N PHE A 80 10.75 12.30 0.18
CA PHE A 80 9.65 13.23 -0.04
C PHE A 80 8.59 13.14 1.06
N ALA A 81 8.21 14.31 1.60
CA ALA A 81 7.18 14.43 2.63
C ALA A 81 7.39 13.49 3.85
N GLY A 82 8.66 13.28 4.23
CA GLY A 82 9.06 12.41 5.35
C GLY A 82 8.98 10.90 5.04
N ARG A 83 8.98 10.52 3.75
CA ARG A 83 9.06 9.13 3.30
C ARG A 83 10.19 8.95 2.30
N SER A 84 10.84 7.79 2.41
CA SER A 84 11.82 7.31 1.44
C SER A 84 11.15 6.51 0.33
N PHE A 85 11.56 6.77 -0.91
CA PHE A 85 11.16 6.04 -2.11
C PHE A 85 12.42 5.46 -2.77
N PRO A 86 12.51 4.14 -3.02
CA PRO A 86 13.66 3.54 -3.69
C PRO A 86 13.88 4.09 -5.11
N GLY A 87 12.85 4.67 -5.72
CA GLY A 87 12.96 5.38 -6.98
C GLY A 87 11.94 6.49 -7.11
N PHE A 88 12.31 7.51 -7.86
CA PHE A 88 11.43 8.58 -8.30
C PHE A 88 11.83 8.99 -9.73
N ALA A 89 10.86 9.33 -10.57
CA ALA A 89 11.13 9.84 -11.91
C ALA A 89 10.18 11.00 -12.22
N GLU A 90 10.71 12.06 -12.82
CA GLU A 90 9.90 13.20 -13.26
C GLU A 90 10.18 13.61 -14.70
N PHE A 91 9.12 14.07 -15.37
CA PHE A 91 9.18 14.57 -16.74
C PHE A 91 8.37 15.83 -16.86
N HIS A 92 8.93 16.83 -17.53
CA HIS A 92 8.31 18.13 -17.74
C HIS A 92 8.30 18.45 -19.25
N SER A 93 7.10 18.55 -19.82
CA SER A 93 6.89 18.93 -21.21
C SER A 93 6.32 20.34 -21.28
N PHE A 94 6.96 21.18 -22.08
CA PHE A 94 6.54 22.56 -22.35
C PHE A 94 6.14 22.68 -23.82
N GLY A 95 4.85 22.82 -24.10
CA GLY A 95 4.36 23.03 -25.47
C GLY A 95 4.10 24.51 -25.74
N GLU A 96 4.86 25.13 -26.66
CA GLU A 96 4.49 26.43 -27.25
C GLU A 96 3.73 26.19 -28.57
N GLN A 97 2.45 26.59 -28.66
CA GLN A 97 1.77 26.68 -29.96
C GLN A 97 1.64 28.15 -30.39
N TYR A 98 2.37 28.52 -31.44
CA TYR A 98 2.21 29.80 -32.14
C TYR A 98 0.98 29.73 -33.05
N VAL A 99 -0.11 30.40 -32.70
CA VAL A 99 -1.22 30.64 -33.65
C VAL A 99 -0.88 31.89 -34.45
N LEU A 100 -1.07 31.83 -35.78
CA LEU A 100 -0.69 32.77 -36.86
C LEU A 100 -1.11 34.24 -36.69
N VAL A 101 -0.60 34.90 -35.65
CA VAL A 101 -0.40 36.35 -35.58
C VAL A 101 0.72 36.55 -34.56
N LYS A 102 1.78 37.27 -34.93
CA LYS A 102 3.02 37.54 -34.16
C LYS A 102 2.82 38.24 -32.79
N ARG A 103 1.65 38.16 -32.15
CA ARG A 103 1.28 38.96 -30.97
C ARG A 103 0.41 38.31 -29.90
N ALA A 104 0.13 37.00 -29.92
CA ALA A 104 -0.59 36.37 -28.81
C ALA A 104 -0.06 34.96 -28.50
N LYS A 105 0.70 34.81 -27.41
CA LYS A 105 0.95 33.53 -26.74
C LYS A 105 -0.41 33.05 -26.16
N LEU A 106 -1.14 32.22 -26.89
CA LEU A 106 -2.51 31.87 -26.52
C LEU A 106 -2.61 30.67 -25.56
N TRP A 107 -1.60 29.79 -25.49
CA TRP A 107 -1.52 28.74 -24.46
C TRP A 107 -0.12 28.10 -24.47
N GLU A 108 0.61 28.22 -23.37
CA GLU A 108 1.69 27.28 -23.04
C GLU A 108 1.03 26.10 -22.35
N ALA A 109 1.15 24.91 -22.93
CA ALA A 109 0.59 23.69 -22.36
C ALA A 109 1.70 22.96 -21.61
N ASN A 110 1.81 23.22 -20.30
CA ASN A 110 2.78 22.52 -19.46
C ASN A 110 2.14 21.25 -18.90
N SER A 111 2.75 20.11 -19.21
CA SER A 111 2.38 18.81 -18.68
C SER A 111 3.53 18.22 -17.87
N HIS A 112 3.20 17.69 -16.70
CA HIS A 112 4.19 17.11 -15.79
C HIS A 112 3.83 15.67 -15.43
N GLU A 113 4.83 14.80 -15.33
CA GLU A 113 4.66 13.45 -14.82
C GLU A 113 5.59 13.22 -13.64
N TYR A 114 5.05 12.63 -12.58
CA TYR A 114 5.77 12.31 -11.35
C TYR A 114 5.48 10.85 -10.98
N LEU A 115 6.50 9.99 -10.99
CA LEU A 115 6.39 8.58 -10.70
C LEU A 115 7.12 8.27 -9.39
N PHE A 116 6.37 7.91 -8.36
CA PHE A 116 6.88 7.43 -7.08
C PHE A 116 6.91 5.91 -7.07
N PHE A 117 8.07 5.32 -6.80
CA PHE A 117 8.24 3.87 -6.75
C PHE A 117 8.36 3.39 -5.31
N THR A 118 7.69 2.29 -4.97
CA THR A 118 7.78 1.68 -3.63
C THR A 118 7.69 0.16 -3.71
N TYR A 119 8.14 -0.51 -2.65
CA TYR A 119 8.10 -1.96 -2.52
C TYR A 119 7.00 -2.41 -1.57
N ALA A 120 6.47 -3.60 -1.81
CA ALA A 120 5.66 -4.34 -0.85
C ALA A 120 6.03 -5.82 -0.88
N GLU A 121 5.90 -6.52 0.24
CA GLU A 121 5.88 -7.99 0.22
C GLU A 121 4.50 -8.45 -0.23
N THR A 122 3.49 -8.17 0.59
CA THR A 122 2.07 -8.36 0.24
C THR A 122 1.42 -7.00 0.10
N PHE A 123 0.86 -6.73 -1.08
CA PHE A 123 0.04 -5.53 -1.32
C PHE A 123 -1.45 -5.86 -1.18
N ASP A 124 -2.05 -5.31 -0.12
CA ASP A 124 -3.46 -5.50 0.24
C ASP A 124 -4.26 -4.18 0.18
N GLU A 125 -5.56 -4.26 0.46
CA GLU A 125 -6.46 -3.11 0.45
C GLU A 125 -6.10 -2.05 1.50
N ALA A 126 -5.58 -2.46 2.66
CA ALA A 126 -5.19 -1.53 3.71
C ALA A 126 -3.94 -0.72 3.30
N GLN A 127 -2.98 -1.36 2.64
CA GLN A 127 -1.84 -0.68 2.04
C GLN A 127 -2.28 0.26 0.91
N LEU A 128 -3.20 -0.17 0.04
CA LEU A 128 -3.75 0.69 -1.00
C LEU A 128 -4.38 1.96 -0.39
N ASP A 129 -5.22 1.83 0.63
CA ASP A 129 -5.87 2.97 1.27
C ASP A 129 -4.86 3.93 1.91
N LYS A 130 -3.84 3.40 2.59
CA LYS A 130 -2.74 4.20 3.17
C LYS A 130 -2.01 5.00 2.09
N TRP A 131 -1.65 4.33 0.99
CA TRP A 131 -0.92 4.96 -0.10
C TRP A 131 -1.76 5.97 -0.87
N VAL A 132 -3.01 5.64 -1.20
CA VAL A 132 -3.93 6.57 -1.87
C VAL A 132 -4.16 7.80 -1.00
N ARG A 133 -4.31 7.64 0.32
CA ARG A 133 -4.40 8.77 1.25
C ARG A 133 -3.15 9.63 1.21
N PHE A 134 -1.96 9.03 1.34
CA PHE A 134 -0.70 9.74 1.27
C PHE A 134 -0.54 10.52 -0.05
N MET A 135 -0.84 9.90 -1.19
CA MET A 135 -0.70 10.56 -2.50
C MET A 135 -1.67 11.74 -2.66
N LYS A 136 -2.88 11.64 -2.09
CA LYS A 136 -3.87 12.73 -2.11
C LYS A 136 -3.50 13.87 -1.18
N GLU A 137 -2.92 13.58 -0.01
CA GLU A 137 -2.61 14.57 1.01
C GLU A 137 -1.25 15.23 0.79
N ARG A 138 -0.22 14.41 0.52
CA ARG A 138 1.18 14.84 0.43
C ARG A 138 1.72 14.78 -1.00
N GLY A 139 1.36 13.75 -1.77
CA GLY A 139 1.83 13.61 -3.16
C GLY A 139 1.47 14.79 -4.05
N LEU A 140 0.31 15.43 -3.81
CA LEU A 140 -0.10 16.64 -4.52
C LEU A 140 0.80 17.86 -4.26
N GLU A 141 1.56 17.90 -3.16
CA GLU A 141 2.51 18.99 -2.88
C GLU A 141 3.62 19.05 -3.95
N LYS A 142 3.87 17.95 -4.66
CA LYS A 142 4.81 17.90 -5.79
C LYS A 142 4.27 18.56 -7.06
N VAL A 143 2.95 18.73 -7.16
CA VAL A 143 2.32 19.35 -8.34
C VAL A 143 2.27 20.86 -8.17
N THR A 144 3.15 21.56 -8.88
CA THR A 144 3.11 23.02 -8.94
C THR A 144 1.98 23.51 -9.85
N SER A 145 1.06 24.30 -9.32
CA SER A 145 0.00 24.95 -10.11
C SER A 145 0.49 26.27 -10.70
N GLU A 146 1.36 26.19 -11.69
CA GLU A 146 1.78 27.36 -12.45
C GLU A 146 0.63 27.90 -13.33
N PRO A 147 0.63 29.19 -13.71
CA PRO A 147 -0.43 29.77 -14.54
C PRO A 147 -0.72 29.01 -15.84
N ASN A 148 0.29 28.34 -16.40
CA ASN A 148 0.24 27.58 -17.65
C ASN A 148 0.20 26.05 -17.41
N HIS A 149 -0.09 25.62 -16.18
CA HIS A 149 -0.25 24.20 -15.85
C HIS A 149 -1.50 23.65 -16.53
N MET A 150 -1.32 22.69 -17.44
CA MET A 150 -2.42 22.02 -18.12
C MET A 150 -2.79 20.72 -17.40
N SER A 151 -1.82 19.84 -17.18
CA SER A 151 -2.08 18.54 -16.58
C SER A 151 -0.86 17.97 -15.84
N SER A 152 -1.11 17.26 -14.75
CA SER A 152 -0.10 16.44 -14.07
C SER A 152 -0.54 15.01 -13.90
N GLY A 153 0.35 14.07 -14.21
CA GLY A 153 0.24 12.67 -13.82
C GLY A 153 0.98 12.44 -12.51
N LEU A 154 0.25 12.19 -11.42
CA LEU A 154 0.84 11.80 -10.14
C LEU A 154 0.71 10.29 -9.97
N ALA A 155 1.77 9.56 -10.29
CA ALA A 155 1.80 8.11 -10.29
C ALA A 155 2.44 7.53 -9.03
N LEU A 156 1.78 6.55 -8.45
CA LEU A 156 2.35 5.60 -7.49
C LEU A 156 2.51 4.25 -8.19
N VAL A 157 3.74 3.75 -8.23
CA VAL A 157 4.11 2.45 -8.77
C VAL A 157 4.58 1.57 -7.60
N VAL A 158 3.83 0.51 -7.33
CA VAL A 158 4.16 -0.48 -6.30
C VAL A 158 4.71 -1.72 -6.98
N ILE A 159 5.90 -2.18 -6.57
CA ILE A 159 6.46 -3.47 -6.98
C ILE A 159 6.30 -4.42 -5.78
N ALA A 160 5.41 -5.40 -5.92
CA ALA A 160 4.99 -6.28 -4.84
C ALA A 160 5.32 -7.73 -5.13
N ASP A 161 5.78 -8.49 -4.13
CA ASP A 161 5.99 -9.94 -4.31
C ASP A 161 4.66 -10.62 -4.63
N ASN A 162 3.59 -10.22 -3.94
CA ASN A 162 2.22 -10.66 -4.22
C ASN A 162 1.21 -9.53 -3.98
N CYS A 163 0.08 -9.60 -4.69
CA CYS A 163 -1.03 -8.65 -4.55
C CYS A 163 -2.33 -9.42 -4.31
N THR A 164 -3.13 -9.00 -3.33
CA THR A 164 -4.41 -9.67 -3.02
C THR A 164 -5.44 -9.42 -4.13
N GLU A 165 -6.34 -10.38 -4.37
CA GLU A 165 -7.43 -10.18 -5.35
C GLU A 165 -8.35 -9.00 -5.00
N GLY A 166 -8.52 -8.73 -3.70
CA GLY A 166 -9.23 -7.57 -3.21
C GLY A 166 -8.52 -6.27 -3.58
N ALA A 167 -7.20 -6.16 -3.34
CA ALA A 167 -6.40 -5.01 -3.75
C ALA A 167 -6.42 -4.81 -5.27
N LYS A 168 -6.28 -5.88 -6.07
CA LYS A 168 -6.38 -5.80 -7.55
C LYS A 168 -7.69 -5.16 -7.99
N ARG A 169 -8.83 -5.56 -7.39
CA ARG A 169 -10.15 -4.97 -7.67
C ARG A 169 -10.25 -3.53 -7.18
N ALA A 170 -9.72 -3.24 -6.00
CA ALA A 170 -9.75 -1.91 -5.40
C ALA A 170 -8.92 -0.90 -6.21
N VAL A 171 -7.71 -1.27 -6.66
CA VAL A 171 -6.84 -0.45 -7.52
C VAL A 171 -7.61 0.04 -8.75
N ARG A 172 -8.31 -0.86 -9.46
CA ARG A 172 -9.08 -0.49 -10.68
C ARG A 172 -10.15 0.57 -10.42
N ARG A 173 -10.73 0.57 -9.21
CA ARG A 173 -11.78 1.49 -8.76
C ARG A 173 -11.26 2.84 -8.26
N VAL A 174 -9.96 2.98 -8.00
CA VAL A 174 -9.38 4.26 -7.58
C VAL A 174 -9.65 5.33 -8.65
N ARG A 175 -10.32 6.40 -8.25
CA ARG A 175 -10.58 7.59 -9.07
C ARG A 175 -10.28 8.81 -8.22
N PHE A 176 -9.36 9.64 -8.69
CA PHE A 176 -9.07 10.91 -8.05
C PHE A 176 -8.44 11.86 -9.06
N ARG A 177 -9.03 13.05 -9.12
CA ARG A 177 -8.52 14.19 -9.87
C ARG A 177 -8.59 15.41 -8.96
N LYS A 178 -7.49 16.16 -8.87
CA LYS A 178 -7.47 17.49 -8.26
C LYS A 178 -7.52 18.52 -9.38
N ASN A 179 -8.60 19.29 -9.45
CA ASN A 179 -8.66 20.46 -10.34
C ASN A 179 -8.10 21.67 -9.60
N PHE A 180 -7.26 22.45 -10.27
CA PHE A 180 -6.72 23.70 -9.75
C PHE A 180 -7.49 24.87 -10.35
N ALA A 181 -7.90 25.83 -9.50
CA ALA A 181 -8.77 26.94 -9.89
C ALA A 181 -9.99 26.47 -10.74
N LEU A 182 -10.77 25.51 -10.23
CA LEU A 182 -11.91 24.90 -10.94
C LEU A 182 -11.58 24.25 -12.31
N GLY A 183 -10.29 24.02 -12.59
CA GLY A 183 -9.79 23.46 -13.84
C GLY A 183 -9.15 24.49 -14.78
N PHE A 184 -9.28 25.79 -14.49
CA PHE A 184 -8.65 26.85 -15.29
C PHE A 184 -7.12 26.86 -15.18
N ARG A 185 -6.56 26.25 -14.13
CA ARG A 185 -5.10 26.06 -13.96
C ARG A 185 -4.73 24.57 -14.05
N GLY A 186 -5.45 23.84 -14.89
CA GLY A 186 -5.21 22.43 -15.12
C GLY A 186 -5.68 21.52 -13.98
N TRP A 187 -5.25 20.27 -14.06
CA TRP A 187 -5.62 19.22 -13.11
C TRP A 187 -4.47 18.25 -12.85
N ALA A 188 -4.51 17.56 -11.72
CA ALA A 188 -3.65 16.42 -11.41
C ALA A 188 -4.48 15.15 -11.29
N ASP A 189 -4.10 14.10 -12.03
CA ASP A 189 -4.70 12.77 -11.95
C ASP A 189 -3.83 11.84 -11.12
N LEU A 190 -4.43 11.16 -10.14
CA LEU A 190 -3.77 10.09 -9.41
C LEU A 190 -3.77 8.82 -10.25
N ARG A 191 -2.57 8.32 -10.54
CA ARG A 191 -2.34 7.05 -11.22
C ARG A 191 -1.82 6.05 -10.19
N VAL A 192 -2.46 4.90 -10.07
CA VAL A 192 -2.00 3.81 -9.19
C VAL A 192 -1.71 2.61 -10.06
N ILE A 193 -0.48 2.11 -9.98
CA ILE A 193 0.03 0.97 -10.74
C ILE A 193 0.67 -0.01 -9.75
N VAL A 194 0.32 -1.29 -9.86
CA VAL A 194 0.87 -2.36 -9.03
C VAL A 194 1.43 -3.43 -9.96
N ALA A 195 2.73 -3.67 -9.90
CA ALA A 195 3.42 -4.79 -10.52
C ALA A 195 3.48 -5.94 -9.52
N ASP A 196 2.77 -7.04 -9.83
CA ASP A 196 2.69 -8.24 -9.01
C ASP A 196 3.68 -9.28 -9.55
N LEU A 197 4.76 -9.52 -8.81
CA LEU A 197 5.82 -10.45 -9.21
C LEU A 197 5.34 -11.90 -9.21
N SER A 198 4.43 -12.28 -8.29
CA SER A 198 3.90 -13.65 -8.21
C SER A 198 3.12 -14.07 -9.45
N THR A 199 2.38 -13.13 -10.05
CA THR A 199 1.56 -13.38 -11.25
C THR A 199 2.15 -12.82 -12.53
N ARG A 200 3.26 -12.08 -12.44
CA ARG A 200 3.89 -11.34 -13.55
C ARG A 200 2.90 -10.44 -14.30
N CYS A 201 1.96 -9.87 -13.55
CA CYS A 201 0.89 -9.02 -14.07
C CYS A 201 0.99 -7.60 -13.51
N VAL A 202 0.48 -6.63 -14.27
CA VAL A 202 0.34 -5.25 -13.82
C VAL A 202 -1.13 -4.87 -13.71
N TYR A 203 -1.49 -4.26 -12.59
CA TYR A 203 -2.83 -3.77 -12.33
C TYR A 203 -2.81 -2.26 -12.13
N ALA A 204 -3.72 -1.55 -12.79
CA ALA A 204 -3.78 -0.10 -12.67
C ALA A 204 -5.21 0.43 -12.65
N ASN A 205 -5.36 1.64 -12.11
CA ASN A 205 -6.56 2.42 -12.31
C ASN A 205 -6.61 3.00 -13.73
N ALA A 206 -7.75 3.56 -14.15
CA ALA A 206 -7.93 4.02 -15.53
C ALA A 206 -6.91 5.09 -15.94
N ALA A 207 -6.56 6.01 -15.04
CA ALA A 207 -5.57 7.05 -15.30
C ALA A 207 -4.13 6.49 -15.43
N GLY A 208 -3.84 5.34 -14.82
CA GLY A 208 -2.53 4.71 -14.83
C GLY A 208 -2.27 3.75 -16.00
N LYS A 209 -3.24 3.50 -16.88
CA LYS A 209 -3.12 2.50 -17.96
C LYS A 209 -1.93 2.73 -18.88
N GLN A 210 -1.65 3.98 -19.23
CA GLN A 210 -0.53 4.32 -20.12
C GLN A 210 0.84 4.03 -19.47
N VAL A 211 0.99 4.34 -18.18
CA VAL A 211 2.21 4.03 -17.44
C VAL A 211 2.34 2.51 -17.26
N ALA A 212 1.22 1.84 -16.97
CA ALA A 212 1.19 0.40 -16.73
C ALA A 212 1.76 -0.44 -17.88
N SER A 213 1.53 -0.08 -19.14
CA SER A 213 2.10 -0.82 -20.28
C SER A 213 3.63 -0.77 -20.31
N THR A 214 4.23 0.35 -19.92
CA THR A 214 5.70 0.48 -19.82
C THR A 214 6.23 -0.37 -18.67
N ILE A 215 5.54 -0.38 -17.52
CA ILE A 215 5.91 -1.21 -16.38
C ILE A 215 5.80 -2.70 -16.73
N GLU A 216 4.72 -3.10 -17.41
CA GLU A 216 4.47 -4.49 -17.79
C GLU A 216 5.54 -5.04 -18.73
N ALA A 217 6.01 -4.23 -19.69
CA ALA A 217 7.11 -4.61 -20.58
C ALA A 217 8.40 -4.93 -19.82
N ASN A 218 8.69 -4.17 -18.75
CA ASN A 218 9.90 -4.34 -17.94
C ASN A 218 9.77 -5.45 -16.89
N LEU A 219 8.53 -5.77 -16.47
CA LEU A 219 8.24 -6.87 -15.54
C LEU A 219 8.47 -8.25 -16.20
N ARG A 220 8.13 -8.40 -17.48
CA ARG A 220 8.23 -9.68 -18.22
C ARG A 220 9.66 -10.09 -18.57
N LEU A 221 10.63 -9.20 -18.40
CA LEU A 221 12.05 -9.48 -18.68
C LEU A 221 12.77 -10.11 -17.47
N ALA A 222 12.10 -10.18 -16.31
CA ALA A 222 12.63 -10.74 -15.05
C ALA A 222 12.32 -12.23 -14.90
#